data_AF-A0A8B7XIC5-F1
#
_entry.id   AF-A0A8B7XIC5-F1
#
_cell.length_a   1.000
_cell.length_b   1.000
_cell.length_c   1.000
_cell.angle_alpha   90.00
_cell.angle_beta   90.00
_cell.angle_gamma   90.00
#
_symmetry.space_group_name_H-M   'P 1'
#
loop_
_entity.id
_entity.type
_entity.pdbx_description
1 polymer ?
#
loop_
_entity_poly.entity_id
_entity_poly.type
_entity_poly.pdbx_seq_one_letter_code
_entity_poly.pdbx_strand_id
1 'polypeptide(L)'
;MAAFGDPLDTSDECTRLRTGYLDQLNLDNGKVRKRWVIFQGNQQSGLFQLKIYKNDKEKILKSSYTLTKETLVGTERGALQKPKKKREKSAYWAVILVTDTVVFQEPAPWEQGGIGMELRSWDTVVKSYFSNESWVVKTLKGFVAPEFQMTLHVTRHALSLVTMNPPKCCKRWELSRISDYWSREGIFYFKVDVASSAEEDFEMKAESESHARRIRLSLDRVLTPGGLQPLDLSTDRPPLPSDRAPSPERYTPSPTLQKKLPTIAPPALSGEEL
;
A
#
# COMPACT_ATOMS: atom_id res chain seq x y z
N MET A 1 -51.63 -8.94 31.93
CA MET A 1 -51.00 -9.77 30.88
C MET A 1 -50.40 -8.83 29.85
N ALA A 2 -49.12 -8.49 30.00
CA ALA A 2 -48.38 -7.71 29.01
C ALA A 2 -47.43 -8.68 28.30
N ALA A 3 -47.51 -8.71 26.97
CA ALA A 3 -46.75 -9.60 26.12
C ALA A 3 -45.24 -9.30 26.29
N PHE A 4 -44.49 -10.36 26.57
CA PHE A 4 -43.04 -10.37 26.45
C PHE A 4 -42.72 -10.09 24.98
N GLY A 5 -42.07 -8.96 24.71
CA GLY A 5 -41.50 -8.67 23.40
C GLY A 5 -40.43 -9.72 23.11
N ASP A 6 -40.54 -10.33 21.93
CA ASP A 6 -39.57 -11.29 21.42
C ASP A 6 -38.14 -10.71 21.46
N PRO A 7 -37.12 -11.51 21.77
CA PRO A 7 -35.74 -11.08 21.64
C PRO A 7 -35.42 -10.95 20.15
N LEU A 8 -34.95 -9.76 19.75
CA LEU A 8 -34.32 -9.54 18.46
C LEU A 8 -33.07 -10.44 18.38
N ASP A 9 -33.21 -11.63 17.82
CA ASP A 9 -32.10 -12.47 17.39
C ASP A 9 -31.54 -11.87 16.08
N THR A 10 -30.80 -10.76 16.21
CA THR A 10 -29.94 -10.28 15.14
C THR A 10 -28.65 -11.09 15.20
N SER A 11 -28.74 -12.33 14.73
CA SER A 11 -27.56 -13.17 14.52
C SER A 11 -26.57 -12.38 13.66
N ASP A 12 -25.40 -12.10 14.25
CA ASP A 12 -24.24 -11.43 13.68
C ASP A 12 -23.63 -12.31 12.56
N GLU A 13 -24.41 -12.55 11.50
CA GLU A 13 -24.06 -13.50 10.45
C GLU A 13 -22.97 -12.91 9.55
N CYS A 14 -21.74 -13.39 9.78
CA CYS A 14 -20.62 -13.16 8.90
C CYS A 14 -20.94 -13.69 7.48
N THR A 15 -21.25 -12.78 6.56
CA THR A 15 -21.65 -13.12 5.19
C THR A 15 -20.42 -13.35 4.31
N ARG A 16 -20.46 -14.40 3.49
CA ARG A 16 -19.42 -14.68 2.49
C ARG A 16 -19.66 -13.81 1.26
N LEU A 17 -18.71 -12.92 0.97
CA LEU A 17 -18.87 -11.87 -0.05
C LEU A 17 -18.23 -12.28 -1.38
N ARG A 18 -17.05 -12.91 -1.32
CA ARG A 18 -16.36 -13.41 -2.52
C ARG A 18 -15.47 -14.59 -2.19
N THR A 19 -15.41 -15.53 -3.12
CA THR A 19 -14.48 -16.67 -3.06
C THR A 19 -13.91 -16.99 -4.43
N GLY A 20 -12.69 -17.49 -4.48
CA GLY A 20 -12.05 -17.86 -5.73
C GLY A 20 -10.62 -18.34 -5.56
N TYR A 21 -10.09 -18.93 -6.62
CA TYR A 21 -8.68 -19.29 -6.66
C TYR A 21 -7.83 -18.10 -7.13
N LEU A 22 -6.84 -17.71 -6.33
CA LEU A 22 -5.87 -16.68 -6.67
C LEU A 22 -4.44 -17.20 -6.52
N ASP A 23 -3.52 -16.68 -7.33
CA ASP A 23 -2.09 -16.97 -7.21
C ASP A 23 -1.45 -16.01 -6.20
N GLN A 24 -1.23 -16.50 -4.98
CA GLN A 24 -0.61 -15.74 -3.89
C GLN A 24 0.90 -15.71 -4.06
N LEU A 25 1.49 -14.51 -4.06
CA LEU A 25 2.93 -14.30 -3.98
C LEU A 25 3.37 -14.23 -2.51
N ASN A 26 4.26 -15.13 -2.09
CA ASN A 26 4.94 -15.01 -0.80
C ASN A 26 6.10 -14.01 -0.93
N LEU A 27 6.03 -12.91 -0.20
CA LEU A 27 7.01 -11.82 -0.28
C LEU A 27 8.40 -12.20 0.25
N ASP A 28 8.49 -13.15 1.19
CA ASP A 28 9.76 -13.55 1.82
C ASP A 28 10.63 -14.39 0.89
N ASN A 29 10.02 -15.28 0.11
CA ASN A 29 10.75 -16.22 -0.77
C ASN A 29 10.42 -16.07 -2.26
N GLY A 30 9.55 -15.14 -2.63
CA GLY A 30 9.14 -14.88 -4.02
C GLY A 30 8.36 -16.01 -4.68
N LYS A 31 7.97 -17.07 -3.95
CA LYS A 31 7.24 -18.20 -4.52
C LYS A 31 5.76 -17.86 -4.68
N VAL A 32 5.23 -18.27 -5.80
CA VAL A 32 3.82 -18.08 -6.16
C VAL A 32 3.11 -19.41 -5.95
N ARG A 33 1.94 -19.38 -5.29
CA ARG A 33 1.13 -20.57 -5.06
C ARG A 33 -0.34 -20.27 -5.28
N LYS A 34 -1.02 -21.13 -6.03
CA LYS A 34 -2.48 -21.09 -6.16
C LYS A 34 -3.13 -21.40 -4.81
N ARG A 35 -4.11 -20.58 -4.42
CA ARG A 35 -4.80 -20.63 -3.13
C ARG A 35 -6.28 -20.40 -3.31
N TRP A 36 -7.07 -21.05 -2.46
CA TRP A 36 -8.48 -20.74 -2.33
C TRP A 36 -8.65 -19.60 -1.33
N VAL A 37 -9.20 -18.48 -1.79
CA VAL A 37 -9.31 -17.24 -1.02
C VAL A 37 -10.78 -16.97 -0.74
N ILE A 38 -11.08 -16.54 0.49
CA ILE A 38 -12.42 -16.16 0.93
C ILE A 38 -12.36 -14.76 1.53
N PHE A 39 -13.15 -13.83 0.99
CA PHE A 39 -13.46 -12.56 1.62
C PHE A 39 -14.88 -12.62 2.18
N GLN A 40 -14.99 -12.41 3.49
CA GLN A 40 -16.25 -12.48 4.22
C GLN A 40 -16.26 -11.41 5.31
N GLY A 41 -17.43 -11.01 5.78
CA GLY A 41 -17.53 -10.03 6.86
C GLY A 41 -18.95 -9.63 7.18
N ASN A 42 -19.07 -8.73 8.14
CA ASN A 42 -20.32 -8.06 8.47
C ASN A 42 -20.16 -6.55 8.27
N GLN A 43 -21.00 -5.98 7.40
CA GLN A 43 -21.01 -4.57 7.09
C GLN A 43 -21.44 -3.70 8.28
N GLN A 44 -22.33 -4.19 9.14
CA GLN A 44 -22.81 -3.47 10.32
C GLN A 44 -21.70 -3.30 11.36
N SER A 45 -20.94 -4.36 11.65
CA SER A 45 -19.82 -4.29 12.59
C SER A 45 -18.55 -3.70 11.98
N GLY A 46 -18.47 -3.63 10.64
CA GLY A 46 -17.26 -3.19 9.93
C GLY A 46 -16.11 -4.21 10.01
N LEU A 47 -16.40 -5.44 10.46
CA LEU A 47 -15.41 -6.50 10.64
C LEU A 47 -15.42 -7.43 9.42
N PHE A 48 -14.32 -7.44 8.69
CA PHE A 48 -14.12 -8.30 7.53
C PHE A 48 -12.90 -9.20 7.73
N GLN A 49 -12.87 -10.31 7.00
CA GLN A 49 -11.81 -11.30 7.03
C GLN A 49 -11.44 -11.73 5.62
N LEU A 50 -10.13 -11.79 5.35
CA LEU A 50 -9.56 -12.43 4.18
C LEU A 50 -8.89 -13.73 4.63
N LYS A 51 -9.49 -14.87 4.28
CA LYS A 51 -9.01 -16.20 4.64
C LYS A 51 -8.37 -16.88 3.44
N ILE A 52 -7.26 -17.57 3.66
CA ILE A 52 -6.49 -18.24 2.61
C ILE A 52 -6.32 -19.71 2.97
N TYR A 53 -6.69 -20.59 2.04
CA TYR A 53 -6.59 -22.04 2.12
C TYR A 53 -5.75 -22.58 0.96
N LYS A 54 -5.21 -23.80 1.08
CA LYS A 54 -4.51 -24.44 -0.06
C LYS A 54 -5.46 -24.73 -1.20
N ASN A 55 -6.68 -25.19 -0.88
CA ASN A 55 -7.75 -25.49 -1.83
C ASN A 55 -9.13 -25.36 -1.13
N ASP A 56 -10.19 -25.48 -1.92
CA ASP A 56 -11.60 -25.35 -1.50
C ASP A 56 -12.11 -26.49 -0.59
N LYS A 57 -11.43 -27.64 -0.60
CA LYS A 57 -11.76 -28.81 0.24
C LYS A 57 -11.01 -28.84 1.57
N GLU A 58 -9.98 -28.01 1.74
CA GLU A 58 -9.13 -28.02 2.93
C GLU A 58 -9.84 -27.36 4.11
N LYS A 59 -9.93 -28.07 5.25
CA LYS A 59 -10.49 -27.53 6.49
C LYS A 59 -9.50 -26.64 7.26
N ILE A 60 -8.21 -26.76 6.97
CA ILE A 60 -7.12 -26.09 7.69
C ILE A 60 -6.76 -24.78 7.01
N LEU A 61 -6.95 -23.68 7.75
CA LEU A 61 -6.61 -22.33 7.34
C LEU A 61 -5.09 -22.15 7.23
N LYS A 62 -4.59 -21.55 6.14
CA LYS A 62 -3.16 -21.21 5.99
C LYS A 62 -2.84 -19.85 6.59
N SER A 63 -3.67 -18.86 6.31
CA SER A 63 -3.58 -17.53 6.91
C SER A 63 -4.94 -16.87 6.94
N SER A 64 -5.12 -15.97 7.90
CA SER A 64 -6.33 -15.18 8.09
C SER A 64 -5.93 -13.76 8.41
N TYR A 65 -6.56 -12.83 7.72
CA TYR A 65 -6.32 -11.40 7.91
C TYR A 65 -7.62 -10.73 8.30
N THR A 66 -7.58 -9.96 9.38
CA THR A 66 -8.72 -9.15 9.81
C THR A 66 -8.63 -7.77 9.18
N LEU A 67 -9.66 -7.41 8.42
CA LEU A 67 -9.79 -6.13 7.73
C LEU A 67 -10.84 -5.30 8.46
N THR A 68 -10.39 -4.19 9.04
CA THR A 68 -11.19 -3.20 9.77
C THR A 68 -10.72 -1.82 9.35
N LYS A 69 -11.42 -0.78 9.80
CA LYS A 69 -10.97 0.60 9.58
C LYS A 69 -9.59 0.86 10.18
N GLU A 70 -9.21 0.18 11.25
CA GLU A 70 -7.92 0.32 11.93
C GLU A 70 -6.80 -0.48 11.25
N THR A 71 -7.11 -1.69 10.79
CA THR A 71 -6.07 -2.63 10.30
C THR A 71 -5.80 -2.50 8.81
N LEU A 72 -6.78 -2.15 7.99
CA LEU A 72 -6.61 -2.00 6.54
C LEU A 72 -6.05 -0.63 6.20
N VAL A 73 -4.95 -0.61 5.44
CA VAL A 73 -4.31 0.61 4.94
C VAL A 73 -4.86 0.98 3.57
N GLY A 74 -5.08 -0.01 2.72
CA GLY A 74 -5.65 0.16 1.39
C GLY A 74 -5.37 -1.04 0.51
N THR A 75 -5.84 -0.97 -0.73
CA THR A 75 -5.46 -1.91 -1.79
C THR A 75 -4.72 -1.21 -2.90
N GLU A 76 -3.78 -1.92 -3.53
CA GLU A 76 -3.00 -1.41 -4.66
C GLU A 76 -3.01 -2.41 -5.82
N ARG A 77 -3.07 -1.90 -7.05
CA ARG A 77 -2.90 -2.71 -8.27
C ARG A 77 -1.82 -2.14 -9.16
N GLY A 78 -0.95 -3.01 -9.65
CA GLY A 78 0.14 -2.63 -10.54
C GLY A 78 0.67 -3.79 -11.34
N ALA A 79 1.93 -3.67 -11.79
CA ALA A 79 2.64 -4.71 -12.51
C ALA A 79 3.96 -5.02 -11.79
N LEU A 80 4.25 -6.31 -11.63
CA LEU A 80 5.54 -6.82 -11.16
C LEU A 80 6.39 -7.20 -12.36
N GLN A 81 7.65 -6.74 -12.39
CA GLN A 81 8.62 -7.20 -13.36
C GLN A 81 9.46 -8.33 -12.74
N LYS A 82 9.48 -9.51 -13.39
CA LYS A 82 10.28 -10.62 -12.89
C LYS A 82 11.77 -10.34 -13.12
N PRO A 83 12.64 -10.43 -12.09
CA PRO A 83 14.06 -10.06 -12.19
C PRO A 83 14.81 -10.78 -13.32
N LYS A 84 14.47 -12.06 -13.54
CA LYS A 84 15.12 -12.92 -14.54
C LYS A 84 14.42 -12.95 -15.91
N LYS A 85 13.25 -12.32 -16.03
CA LYS A 85 12.43 -12.35 -17.25
C LYS A 85 11.83 -10.97 -17.49
N LYS A 86 12.66 -10.02 -17.93
CA LYS A 86 12.28 -8.61 -18.15
C LYS A 86 11.01 -8.43 -19.01
N ARG A 87 10.71 -9.38 -19.90
CA ARG A 87 9.52 -9.38 -20.77
C ARG A 87 8.25 -9.93 -20.12
N GLU A 88 8.36 -10.76 -19.08
CA GLU A 88 7.20 -11.26 -18.35
C GLU A 88 6.82 -10.24 -17.25
N LYS A 89 5.81 -9.43 -17.54
CA LYS A 89 5.12 -8.62 -16.53
C LYS A 89 3.98 -9.48 -15.94
N SER A 90 3.77 -9.40 -14.63
CA SER A 90 2.60 -9.99 -13.97
C SER A 90 1.77 -8.86 -13.39
N ALA A 91 0.46 -8.87 -13.60
CA ALA A 91 -0.42 -7.95 -12.89
C ALA A 91 -0.47 -8.38 -11.43
N TYR A 92 -0.53 -7.44 -10.51
CA TYR A 92 -0.69 -7.74 -9.09
C TYR A 92 -1.80 -6.91 -8.44
N TRP A 93 -2.31 -7.46 -7.35
CA TRP A 93 -3.21 -6.81 -6.42
C TRP A 93 -2.72 -7.08 -5.00
N ALA A 94 -2.46 -6.02 -4.25
CA ALA A 94 -2.01 -6.07 -2.88
C ALA A 94 -3.13 -5.60 -1.95
N VAL A 95 -3.35 -6.36 -0.88
CA VAL A 95 -4.14 -5.95 0.28
C VAL A 95 -3.14 -5.57 1.38
N ILE A 96 -3.05 -4.28 1.66
CA ILE A 96 -2.03 -3.71 2.56
C ILE A 96 -2.68 -3.49 3.92
N LEU A 97 -2.11 -4.12 4.95
CA LEU A 97 -2.50 -3.94 6.34
C LEU A 97 -1.42 -3.15 7.06
N VAL A 98 -1.73 -2.71 8.29
CA VAL A 98 -0.74 -2.05 9.15
C VAL A 98 0.44 -2.98 9.45
N THR A 99 0.19 -4.28 9.63
CA THR A 99 1.19 -5.26 10.09
C THR A 99 1.72 -6.19 8.99
N ASP A 100 1.02 -6.32 7.86
CA ASP A 100 1.37 -7.28 6.81
C ASP A 100 0.82 -6.82 5.44
N THR A 101 1.32 -7.42 4.36
CA THR A 101 0.79 -7.22 3.02
C THR A 101 0.59 -8.55 2.32
N VAL A 102 -0.62 -8.77 1.82
CA VAL A 102 -0.96 -9.94 1.01
C VAL A 102 -0.95 -9.54 -0.46
N VAL A 103 -0.12 -10.22 -1.26
CA VAL A 103 -0.04 -9.96 -2.70
C VAL A 103 -0.57 -11.15 -3.49
N PHE A 104 -1.50 -10.88 -4.38
CA PHE A 104 -1.97 -11.80 -5.41
C PHE A 104 -1.49 -11.30 -6.77
N GLN A 105 -1.24 -12.23 -7.67
CA GLN A 105 -0.81 -11.89 -9.03
C GLN A 105 -1.55 -12.73 -10.06
N GLU A 106 -1.61 -12.20 -11.27
CA GLU A 106 -2.04 -12.92 -12.46
C GLU A 106 -0.96 -12.77 -13.53
N PRO A 107 -0.67 -13.82 -14.31
CA PRO A 107 0.14 -13.64 -15.50
C PRO A 107 -0.55 -12.60 -16.39
N ALA A 108 0.20 -11.62 -16.92
CA ALA A 108 -0.36 -10.70 -17.90
C ALA A 108 -0.34 -11.40 -19.27
N PRO A 109 -1.48 -11.85 -19.84
CA PRO A 109 -1.47 -12.32 -21.21
C PRO A 109 -1.24 -11.09 -22.11
N TRP A 110 -0.14 -11.10 -22.85
CA TRP A 110 0.20 -10.06 -23.83
C TRP A 110 -0.74 -10.05 -25.04
N GLU A 111 -1.60 -11.06 -25.22
CA GLU A 111 -2.35 -11.31 -26.47
C GLU A 111 -3.88 -11.30 -26.32
N GLN A 112 -4.43 -11.24 -25.10
CA GLN A 112 -5.89 -11.25 -24.89
C GLN A 112 -6.24 -10.11 -23.96
N GLY A 113 -6.87 -9.06 -24.49
CA GLY A 113 -7.09 -7.73 -23.88
C GLY A 113 -7.82 -7.63 -22.54
N GLY A 114 -7.86 -8.69 -21.72
CA GLY A 114 -8.35 -8.73 -20.35
C GLY A 114 -7.22 -8.93 -19.33
N ILE A 115 -6.27 -8.00 -19.22
CA ILE A 115 -5.24 -8.07 -18.17
C ILE A 115 -5.86 -7.80 -16.80
N GLY A 116 -5.73 -8.75 -15.87
CA GLY A 116 -6.06 -8.55 -14.46
C GLY A 116 -7.55 -8.38 -14.19
N MET A 117 -8.44 -8.98 -14.99
CA MET A 117 -9.89 -8.83 -14.81
C MET A 117 -10.36 -9.42 -13.48
N GLU A 118 -9.81 -10.58 -13.10
CA GLU A 118 -10.19 -11.23 -11.85
C GLU A 118 -9.63 -10.45 -10.65
N LEU A 119 -8.34 -10.08 -10.64
CA LEU A 119 -7.79 -9.15 -9.62
C LEU A 119 -8.55 -7.81 -9.54
N ARG A 120 -8.98 -7.24 -10.66
CA ARG A 120 -9.80 -6.01 -10.68
C ARG A 120 -11.14 -6.25 -10.01
N SER A 121 -11.77 -7.38 -10.28
CA SER A 121 -13.06 -7.74 -9.69
C SER A 121 -12.95 -7.93 -8.17
N TRP A 122 -11.85 -8.52 -7.68
CA TRP A 122 -11.53 -8.57 -6.25
C TRP A 122 -11.32 -7.17 -5.64
N ASP A 123 -10.53 -6.32 -6.29
CA ASP A 123 -10.28 -4.92 -5.86
C ASP A 123 -11.60 -4.15 -5.74
N THR A 124 -12.49 -4.26 -6.73
CA THR A 124 -13.81 -3.62 -6.72
C THR A 124 -14.66 -4.08 -5.53
N VAL A 125 -14.70 -5.39 -5.25
CA VAL A 125 -15.48 -5.93 -4.13
C VAL A 125 -14.90 -5.47 -2.78
N VAL A 126 -13.58 -5.43 -2.61
CA VAL A 126 -13.00 -4.93 -1.35
C VAL A 126 -13.26 -3.42 -1.21
N LYS A 127 -13.12 -2.64 -2.29
CA LYS A 127 -13.34 -1.20 -2.29
C LYS A 127 -14.79 -0.76 -2.07
N SER A 128 -15.78 -1.63 -2.34
CA SER A 128 -17.17 -1.32 -1.99
C SER A 128 -17.40 -1.25 -0.48
N TYR A 129 -16.53 -1.87 0.32
CA TYR A 129 -16.56 -1.80 1.78
C TYR A 129 -15.48 -0.86 2.34
N PHE A 130 -14.32 -0.80 1.68
CA PHE A 130 -13.18 0.00 2.09
C PHE A 130 -12.72 0.92 0.96
N SER A 131 -13.39 2.05 0.82
CA SER A 131 -12.98 3.05 -0.18
C SER A 131 -11.57 3.57 0.13
N ASN A 132 -10.67 3.43 -0.83
CA ASN A 132 -9.33 4.00 -0.78
C ASN A 132 -8.92 4.55 -2.15
N GLU A 133 -8.16 5.64 -2.10
CA GLU A 133 -7.48 6.25 -3.24
C GLU A 133 -5.99 6.33 -2.95
N SER A 134 -5.16 6.32 -4.00
CA SER A 134 -3.71 6.18 -3.84
C SER A 134 -2.95 6.95 -4.91
N TRP A 135 -1.88 7.65 -4.52
CA TRP A 135 -1.03 8.42 -5.43
C TRP A 135 0.45 8.21 -5.11
N VAL A 136 1.29 8.18 -6.14
CA VAL A 136 2.74 8.17 -5.97
C VAL A 136 3.20 9.56 -5.50
N VAL A 137 4.01 9.58 -4.44
CA VAL A 137 4.56 10.78 -3.81
C VAL A 137 6.04 10.60 -3.46
N LYS A 138 6.72 11.72 -3.25
CA LYS A 138 8.07 11.80 -2.68
C LYS A 138 8.01 12.63 -1.41
N THR A 139 8.54 12.11 -0.32
CA THR A 139 8.54 12.83 0.97
C THR A 139 9.60 13.92 0.96
N LEU A 140 9.21 15.14 1.30
CA LEU A 140 10.10 16.31 1.39
C LEU A 140 10.41 16.67 2.85
N LYS A 141 9.40 16.60 3.73
CA LYS A 141 9.49 16.98 5.15
C LYS A 141 8.68 16.05 6.05
N GLY A 142 9.10 15.93 7.31
CA GLY A 142 8.36 15.25 8.39
C GLY A 142 8.54 13.73 8.44
N PHE A 143 9.06 13.11 7.37
CA PHE A 143 9.28 11.67 7.32
C PHE A 143 10.58 11.31 6.61
N VAL A 144 11.41 10.48 7.26
CA VAL A 144 12.61 9.90 6.65
C VAL A 144 12.19 8.65 5.90
N ALA A 145 11.95 8.76 4.60
CA ALA A 145 11.45 7.66 3.80
C ALA A 145 12.50 6.57 3.58
N PRO A 146 12.11 5.28 3.63
CA PRO A 146 12.98 4.17 3.27
C PRO A 146 13.23 4.11 1.75
N GLU A 147 12.35 4.73 0.95
CA GLU A 147 12.38 4.72 -0.51
C GLU A 147 12.20 6.15 -1.04
N PHE A 148 12.77 6.43 -2.21
CA PHE A 148 12.65 7.76 -2.84
C PHE A 148 11.22 8.08 -3.30
N GLN A 149 10.46 7.06 -3.68
CA GLN A 149 9.06 7.14 -4.09
C GLN A 149 8.24 6.18 -3.25
N MET A 150 7.08 6.65 -2.83
CA MET A 150 6.14 5.91 -2.01
C MET A 150 4.73 6.12 -2.55
N THR A 151 3.78 5.29 -2.14
CA THR A 151 2.37 5.51 -2.42
C THR A 151 1.67 6.08 -1.17
N LEU A 152 1.05 7.24 -1.32
CA LEU A 152 0.16 7.83 -0.32
C LEU A 152 -1.25 7.27 -0.52
N HIS A 153 -1.75 6.52 0.46
CA HIS A 153 -3.09 5.98 0.50
C HIS A 153 -3.99 6.86 1.38
N VAL A 154 -5.13 7.28 0.84
CA VAL A 154 -6.20 7.99 1.56
C VAL A 154 -7.39 7.06 1.68
N THR A 155 -7.82 6.80 2.92
CA THR A 155 -9.06 6.07 3.23
C THR A 155 -10.04 6.99 3.93
N ARG A 156 -11.21 6.48 4.32
CA ARG A 156 -12.16 7.23 5.15
C ARG A 156 -11.67 7.55 6.57
N HIS A 157 -10.62 6.88 7.04
CA HIS A 157 -10.22 6.94 8.46
C HIS A 157 -8.76 7.30 8.67
N ALA A 158 -7.91 7.07 7.66
CA ALA A 158 -6.49 7.30 7.76
C ALA A 158 -5.86 7.75 6.44
N LEU A 159 -4.76 8.48 6.60
CA LEU A 159 -3.74 8.73 5.60
C LEU A 159 -2.56 7.80 5.87
N SER A 160 -2.01 7.14 4.86
CA SER A 160 -0.92 6.17 5.05
C SER A 160 0.14 6.25 3.95
N LEU A 161 1.41 6.15 4.32
CA LEU A 161 2.52 5.97 3.39
C LEU A 161 2.88 4.50 3.25
N VAL A 162 3.04 4.06 2.00
CA VAL A 162 3.34 2.67 1.64
C VAL A 162 4.54 2.63 0.70
N THR A 163 5.48 1.70 0.90
CA THR A 163 6.54 1.41 -0.09
C THR A 163 5.96 0.92 -1.41
N MET A 164 6.72 0.97 -2.51
CA MET A 164 6.19 0.52 -3.81
C MET A 164 6.49 -0.95 -4.11
N ASN A 165 7.61 -1.50 -3.62
CA ASN A 165 8.01 -2.87 -3.97
C ASN A 165 8.89 -3.57 -2.91
N PRO A 166 8.32 -4.47 -2.09
CA PRO A 166 6.90 -4.80 -2.00
C PRO A 166 6.12 -3.70 -1.25
N PRO A 167 4.80 -3.55 -1.51
CA PRO A 167 3.98 -2.62 -0.74
C PRO A 167 3.96 -2.97 0.75
N LYS A 168 4.36 -2.05 1.62
CA LYS A 168 4.32 -2.18 3.09
C LYS A 168 4.00 -0.84 3.71
N CYS A 169 3.11 -0.82 4.69
CA CYS A 169 2.78 0.39 5.43
C CYS A 169 3.98 0.84 6.27
N CYS A 170 4.44 2.07 6.07
CA CYS A 170 5.55 2.65 6.84
C CYS A 170 5.07 3.59 7.94
N LYS A 171 4.05 4.38 7.63
CA LYS A 171 3.50 5.38 8.54
C LYS A 171 2.02 5.54 8.24
N ARG A 172 1.24 5.68 9.31
CA ARG A 172 -0.20 5.86 9.27
C ARG A 172 -0.59 6.98 10.22
N TRP A 173 -1.44 7.87 9.74
CA TRP A 173 -2.01 8.97 10.50
C TRP A 173 -3.54 8.85 10.46
N GLU A 174 -4.16 8.92 11.63
CA GLU A 174 -5.62 9.02 11.73
C GLU A 174 -6.06 10.38 11.20
N LEU A 175 -7.11 10.40 10.37
CA LEU A 175 -7.59 11.65 9.77
C LEU A 175 -8.15 12.62 10.82
N SER A 176 -8.68 12.11 11.94
CA SER A 176 -9.13 12.92 13.08
C SER A 176 -8.03 13.74 13.74
N ARG A 177 -6.76 13.42 13.45
CA ARG A 177 -5.59 14.12 13.99
C ARG A 177 -4.97 15.10 13.00
N ILE A 178 -5.51 15.20 11.77
CA ILE A 178 -5.03 16.16 10.79
C ILE A 178 -5.72 17.50 11.05
N SER A 179 -4.95 18.49 11.52
CA SER A 179 -5.47 19.82 11.89
C SER A 179 -5.46 20.83 10.74
N ASP A 180 -4.54 20.67 9.79
CA ASP A 180 -4.43 21.52 8.61
C ASP A 180 -3.87 20.73 7.43
N TYR A 181 -4.28 21.08 6.21
CA TYR A 181 -3.77 20.50 4.98
C TYR A 181 -4.06 21.40 3.77
N TRP A 182 -3.12 21.45 2.83
CA TRP A 182 -3.27 22.20 1.59
C TRP A 182 -2.45 21.59 0.45
N SER A 183 -2.67 22.10 -0.76
CA SER A 183 -1.89 21.70 -1.94
C SER A 183 -1.50 22.93 -2.76
N ARG A 184 -0.24 23.01 -3.19
CA ARG A 184 0.28 24.09 -4.06
C ARG A 184 1.44 23.58 -4.90
N GLU A 185 1.51 23.93 -6.18
CA GLU A 185 2.67 23.67 -7.05
C GLU A 185 3.14 22.19 -7.06
N GLY A 186 2.20 21.23 -7.00
CA GLY A 186 2.52 19.80 -6.94
C GLY A 186 2.96 19.28 -5.58
N ILE A 187 2.96 20.11 -4.55
CA ILE A 187 3.19 19.73 -3.15
C ILE A 187 1.84 19.59 -2.45
N PHE A 188 1.71 18.50 -1.69
CA PHE A 188 0.66 18.27 -0.73
C PHE A 188 1.27 18.39 0.68
N TYR A 189 0.66 19.22 1.51
CA TYR A 189 1.09 19.50 2.88
C TYR A 189 -0.01 19.09 3.87
N PHE A 190 0.39 18.62 5.04
CA PHE A 190 -0.53 18.44 6.16
C PHE A 190 0.19 18.52 7.51
N LYS A 191 -0.57 18.90 8.54
CA LYS A 191 -0.16 18.89 9.95
C LYS A 191 -0.88 17.81 10.72
N VAL A 192 -0.21 17.25 11.71
CA VAL A 192 -0.78 16.25 12.62
C VAL A 192 -0.63 16.73 14.06
N ASP A 193 -1.75 16.73 14.78
CA ASP A 193 -1.78 17.02 16.21
C ASP A 193 -1.17 15.83 16.96
N VAL A 194 -0.05 16.09 17.65
CA VAL A 194 0.59 15.12 18.53
C VAL A 194 0.28 15.50 19.98
N ALA A 195 -0.20 14.52 20.75
CA ALA A 195 -0.60 14.71 22.15
C ALA A 195 0.51 15.32 23.04
N SER A 196 1.78 15.28 22.59
CA SER A 196 2.95 15.84 23.27
C SER A 196 3.25 17.32 22.93
N SER A 197 2.23 18.11 22.57
CA SER A 197 2.29 19.58 22.35
C SER A 197 3.12 20.11 21.16
N ALA A 198 3.81 19.25 20.42
CA ALA A 198 4.46 19.61 19.17
C ALA A 198 3.59 19.16 17.98
N GLU A 199 3.15 20.11 17.16
CA GLU A 199 2.60 19.79 15.84
C GLU A 199 3.70 19.20 14.96
N GLU A 200 3.44 18.05 14.33
CA GLU A 200 4.32 17.52 13.29
C GLU A 200 3.78 17.92 11.93
N ASP A 201 4.63 18.50 11.08
CA ASP A 201 4.25 18.90 9.73
C ASP A 201 4.97 18.10 8.65
N PHE A 202 4.22 17.81 7.58
CA PHE A 202 4.64 16.89 6.52
C PHE A 202 4.45 17.56 5.16
N GLU A 203 5.44 17.37 4.29
CA GLU A 203 5.39 17.82 2.90
C GLU A 203 5.68 16.65 1.97
N MET A 204 4.85 16.52 0.93
CA MET A 204 4.95 15.45 -0.06
C MET A 204 4.81 16.03 -1.46
N LYS A 205 5.76 15.73 -2.34
CA LYS A 205 5.69 16.06 -3.76
C LYS A 205 4.95 14.97 -4.51
N ALA A 206 3.81 15.31 -5.10
CA ALA A 206 3.08 14.41 -5.99
C ALA A 206 3.72 14.40 -7.40
N GLU A 207 3.33 13.45 -8.25
CA GLU A 207 3.81 13.39 -9.65
C GLU A 207 3.41 14.62 -10.47
N SER A 208 2.29 15.25 -10.14
CA SER A 208 1.78 16.44 -10.82
C SER A 208 0.98 17.33 -9.86
N GLU A 209 0.80 18.60 -10.24
CA GLU A 209 -0.09 19.52 -9.52
C GLU A 209 -1.53 19.01 -9.43
N SER A 210 -2.02 18.39 -10.50
CA SER A 210 -3.34 17.76 -10.52
C SER A 210 -3.46 16.65 -9.46
N HIS A 211 -2.42 15.83 -9.27
CA HIS A 211 -2.40 14.80 -8.23
C HIS A 211 -2.39 15.41 -6.82
N ALA A 212 -1.56 16.42 -6.55
CA ALA A 212 -1.55 17.12 -5.26
C ALA A 212 -2.93 17.69 -4.91
N ARG A 213 -3.58 18.32 -5.89
CA ARG A 213 -4.95 18.84 -5.75
C ARG A 213 -5.97 17.73 -5.50
N ARG A 214 -5.87 16.60 -6.21
CA ARG A 214 -6.76 15.45 -6.01
C ARG A 214 -6.63 14.86 -4.61
N ILE A 215 -5.41 14.75 -4.07
CA ILE A 215 -5.18 14.31 -2.68
C ILE A 215 -5.94 15.22 -1.70
N ARG A 216 -5.79 16.56 -1.83
CA ARG A 216 -6.51 17.54 -1.02
C ARG A 216 -8.03 17.38 -1.13
N LEU A 217 -8.56 17.26 -2.34
CA LEU A 217 -10.00 17.07 -2.57
C LEU A 217 -10.52 15.74 -1.99
N SER A 218 -9.69 14.70 -1.96
CA SER A 218 -10.05 13.44 -1.32
C SER A 218 -10.12 13.58 0.20
N LEU A 219 -9.25 14.39 0.81
CA LEU A 219 -9.37 14.75 2.23
C LEU A 219 -10.58 15.64 2.51
N ASP A 220 -10.84 16.66 1.70
CA ASP A 220 -12.02 17.52 1.82
C ASP A 220 -13.31 16.67 1.86
N ARG A 221 -13.43 15.67 0.98
CA ARG A 221 -14.59 14.76 0.94
C ARG A 221 -14.74 13.90 2.18
N VAL A 222 -13.63 13.46 2.77
CA VAL A 222 -13.64 12.56 3.92
C VAL A 222 -13.82 13.33 5.24
N LEU A 223 -13.26 14.53 5.35
CA LEU A 223 -13.28 15.35 6.55
C LEU A 223 -14.51 16.26 6.65
N THR A 224 -15.15 16.61 5.52
CA THR A 224 -16.38 17.43 5.55
C THR A 224 -17.57 16.61 6.05
N PRO A 225 -18.24 17.02 7.14
CA PRO A 225 -19.46 16.36 7.61
C PRO A 225 -20.53 16.32 6.50
N GLY A 226 -20.99 15.12 6.13
CA GLY A 226 -22.01 14.94 5.09
C GLY A 226 -21.49 14.79 3.65
N GLY A 227 -20.17 14.79 3.42
CA GLY A 227 -19.55 14.68 2.09
C GLY A 227 -19.63 13.32 1.38
N LEU A 228 -20.39 12.35 1.90
CA LEU A 228 -20.53 10.99 1.34
C LEU A 228 -21.46 10.94 0.13
N GLN A 229 -21.19 11.74 -0.90
CA GLN A 229 -21.68 11.47 -2.25
C GLN A 229 -20.66 10.53 -2.92
N PRO A 230 -21.05 9.36 -3.44
CA PRO A 230 -20.18 8.56 -4.29
C PRO A 230 -19.76 9.43 -5.48
N LEU A 231 -18.45 9.70 -5.61
CA LEU A 231 -17.96 10.19 -6.90
C LEU A 231 -18.14 9.06 -7.91
N ASP A 232 -18.80 9.35 -9.02
CA ASP A 232 -18.73 8.53 -10.21
C ASP A 232 -17.27 8.52 -10.69
N LEU A 233 -16.52 7.50 -10.24
CA LEU A 233 -15.09 7.31 -10.50
C LEU A 233 -14.85 6.63 -11.85
N SER A 234 -15.84 6.58 -12.73
CA SER A 234 -15.65 6.13 -14.11
C SER A 234 -15.06 7.26 -14.96
N THR A 235 -13.75 7.52 -14.86
CA THR A 235 -12.84 7.84 -15.98
C THR A 235 -11.44 8.32 -15.52
N ASP A 236 -10.43 7.88 -16.27
CA ASP A 236 -9.05 8.40 -16.33
C ASP A 236 -8.12 8.17 -15.13
N ARG A 237 -7.74 6.90 -14.98
CA ARG A 237 -6.34 6.59 -14.63
C ARG A 237 -5.49 6.92 -15.86
N PRO A 238 -4.52 7.86 -15.81
CA PRO A 238 -3.57 8.02 -16.89
C PRO A 238 -2.81 6.70 -17.10
N PRO A 239 -2.48 6.33 -18.34
CA PRO A 239 -1.70 5.12 -18.60
C PRO A 239 -0.40 5.18 -17.79
N LEU A 240 0.02 4.03 -17.26
CA LEU A 240 1.36 3.88 -16.68
C LEU A 240 2.38 4.48 -17.67
N PRO A 241 3.38 5.25 -17.19
CA PRO A 241 4.36 5.84 -18.08
C PRO A 241 4.96 4.75 -18.99
N SER A 242 4.78 4.94 -20.30
CA SER A 242 5.41 4.12 -21.32
C SER A 242 6.93 4.16 -21.13
N ASP A 243 7.56 3.00 -21.26
CA ASP A 243 9.00 2.77 -21.11
C ASP A 243 9.82 3.72 -22.04
N ARG A 244 10.04 4.97 -21.64
CA ARG A 244 11.26 5.70 -21.99
C ARG A 244 12.27 5.34 -20.92
N ALA A 245 13.23 4.49 -21.31
CA ALA A 245 14.46 4.35 -20.56
C ALA A 245 14.99 5.76 -20.24
N PRO A 246 15.44 6.03 -19.01
CA PRO A 246 16.11 7.29 -18.72
C PRO A 246 17.28 7.42 -19.70
N SER A 247 17.31 8.54 -20.44
CA SER A 247 18.50 8.94 -21.18
C SER A 247 19.71 8.94 -20.23
N PRO A 248 20.92 8.62 -20.70
CA PRO A 248 22.11 8.68 -19.87
C PRO A 248 22.41 10.15 -19.58
N GLU A 249 21.81 10.69 -18.52
CA GLU A 249 22.31 11.91 -17.91
C GLU A 249 23.70 11.59 -17.38
N ARG A 250 24.66 12.41 -17.82
CA ARG A 250 26.07 12.32 -17.46
C ARG A 250 26.19 12.30 -15.95
N TYR A 251 26.49 11.13 -15.41
CA TYR A 251 26.98 11.01 -14.05
C TYR A 251 28.33 11.72 -14.00
N THR A 252 28.37 12.93 -13.46
CA THR A 252 29.60 13.53 -12.95
C THR A 252 29.88 12.86 -11.60
N PRO A 253 30.93 12.04 -11.47
CA PRO A 253 31.30 11.50 -10.17
C PRO A 253 31.70 12.65 -9.25
N SER A 254 31.10 12.69 -8.07
CA SER A 254 31.57 13.56 -6.98
C SER A 254 32.98 13.14 -6.54
N PRO A 255 33.84 14.09 -6.16
CA PRO A 255 35.25 13.81 -5.86
C PRO A 255 35.36 12.87 -4.65
N THR A 256 36.01 11.74 -4.88
CA THR A 256 36.34 10.77 -3.85
C THR A 256 37.40 11.37 -2.94
N LEU A 257 37.05 11.68 -1.69
CA LEU A 257 38.03 11.91 -0.63
C LEU A 257 38.78 10.59 -0.40
N GLN A 258 39.95 10.46 -1.03
CA GLN A 258 40.89 9.38 -0.74
C GLN A 258 41.44 9.58 0.68
N LYS A 259 40.87 8.84 1.65
CA LYS A 259 41.54 8.62 2.93
C LYS A 259 42.80 7.80 2.67
N LYS A 260 43.96 8.47 2.66
CA LYS A 260 45.27 7.82 2.81
C LYS A 260 45.29 7.10 4.16
N LEU A 261 45.27 5.77 4.13
CA LEU A 261 45.64 4.95 5.28
C LEU A 261 47.16 5.11 5.53
N PRO A 262 47.60 5.31 6.78
CA PRO A 262 49.01 5.34 7.10
C PRO A 262 49.62 3.94 6.90
N THR A 263 50.70 3.89 6.11
CA THR A 263 51.54 2.72 5.93
C THR A 263 52.25 2.40 7.24
N ILE A 264 51.85 1.30 7.89
CA ILE A 264 52.56 0.76 9.05
C ILE A 264 53.79 0.01 8.51
N ALA A 265 54.98 0.45 8.88
CA ALA A 265 56.22 -0.24 8.55
C ALA A 265 56.31 -1.56 9.34
N PRO A 266 56.82 -2.65 8.74
CA PRO A 266 57.03 -3.91 9.45
C PRO A 266 58.17 -3.77 10.47
N PRO A 267 58.10 -4.52 11.60
CA PRO A 267 59.13 -4.47 12.63
C PRO A 267 60.44 -5.08 12.14
N ALA A 268 61.54 -4.40 12.45
CA ALA A 268 62.89 -4.88 12.24
C ALA A 268 63.17 -6.09 13.14
N LEU A 269 63.63 -7.18 12.52
CA LEU A 269 64.28 -8.28 13.21
C LEU A 269 65.68 -7.83 13.64
N SER A 270 65.89 -7.64 14.93
CA SER A 270 67.23 -7.62 15.53
C SER A 270 67.28 -8.77 16.54
N GLY A 271 68.01 -9.81 16.17
CA GLY A 271 68.55 -10.77 17.12
C GLY A 271 69.81 -10.22 17.77
N GLU A 272 70.10 -10.77 18.96
CA GLU A 272 71.37 -10.96 19.69
C GLU A 272 70.92 -11.23 21.13
N GLU A 273 70.93 -12.46 21.64
CA GLU A 273 72.09 -13.25 22.12
C GLU A 273 73.03 -12.46 23.05
N LEU A 274 73.03 -12.93 24.32
CA LEU A 274 73.93 -12.70 25.48
C LEU A 274 73.86 -11.35 26.20
#